data_AF-A0A8H7SWV9-F1
#
_entry.id   AF-A0A8H7SWV9-F1
#
_cell.length_a   1.000
_cell.length_b   1.000
_cell.length_c   1.000
_cell.angle_alpha   90.00
_cell.angle_beta   90.00
_cell.angle_gamma   90.00
#
_symmetry.space_group_name_H-M   'P 1'
#
loop_
_entity.id
_entity.type
_entity.pdbx_description
1 polymer ?
#
loop_
_entity_poly.entity_id
_entity_poly.type
_entity_poly.pdbx_seq_one_letter_code
_entity_poly.pdbx_strand_id
1 'polypeptide(L)'
;MVKEKVPITKVAKSITHSDRIVQAEISQYRPYFTETDTDSPGQSSPTNKEKNLRVVLEYPGLIEPENFLLLKPVIKNTTGRNNEEEEEDKDEYNPITDLMRTCEFIYDCYLLPEEQKLLGNQSHGVMRNLTKYRNRRSSAGFSQAVNDFNKVMKRLKTEGVIGKNAKDMCHPSYDLACHILFQVYSRTVARQSDALNNYQAFSNNVYGEINPILVKDFITKTGVNSKSVFMDLGCGIGNVVLQVAAQTGCEAYGIEIMETPCKFAKRQLKEYAARMKHGDFLDVAANDLYSTLKRSDVLLVNNYAFDAATNQALAQLFLDLKEGTKIISLKSFVPKHHKINQRTLNMPESILRVEEFEYYSEAVSWTNNGGHYYIATVDRGRLAPYFEEMYGR
;
A
#
# COMPACT_ATOMS: atom_id res chain seq x y z
N MET A 1 17.82 16.72 45.57
CA MET A 1 17.72 17.32 44.22
C MET A 1 17.37 16.22 43.24
N VAL A 2 16.10 16.09 42.90
CA VAL A 2 15.63 15.13 41.89
C VAL A 2 15.89 15.75 40.53
N LYS A 3 16.78 15.15 39.72
CA LYS A 3 17.01 15.59 38.34
C LYS A 3 15.75 15.25 37.53
N GLU A 4 14.99 16.27 37.15
CA GLU A 4 13.95 16.14 36.13
C GLU A 4 14.59 15.62 34.84
N LYS A 5 14.11 14.46 34.37
CA LYS A 5 14.41 13.97 33.04
C LYS A 5 13.68 14.88 32.04
N VAL A 6 14.44 15.73 31.36
CA VAL A 6 13.99 16.42 30.15
C VAL A 6 13.40 15.39 29.19
N PRO A 7 12.19 15.59 28.63
CA PRO A 7 11.64 14.65 27.66
C PRO A 7 12.52 14.69 26.42
N ILE A 8 13.13 13.56 26.08
CA ILE A 8 13.80 13.36 24.80
C ILE A 8 12.73 13.50 23.72
N THR A 9 12.70 14.64 23.04
CA THR A 9 11.94 14.84 21.81
C THR A 9 12.41 13.78 20.82
N LYS A 10 11.61 12.72 20.62
CA LYS A 10 11.85 11.74 19.55
C LYS A 10 11.97 12.52 18.25
N VAL A 11 13.13 12.39 17.58
CA VAL A 11 13.36 12.96 16.24
C VAL A 11 12.21 12.50 15.35
N ALA A 12 11.51 13.44 14.73
CA ALA A 12 10.42 13.12 13.80
C ALA A 12 10.97 12.20 12.70
N LYS A 13 10.25 11.11 12.40
CA LYS A 13 10.61 10.26 11.26
C LYS A 13 10.44 11.11 9.99
N SER A 14 11.50 11.18 9.18
CA SER A 14 11.45 11.95 7.92
C SER A 14 10.78 11.16 6.82
N ILE A 15 9.90 11.82 6.06
CA ILE A 15 9.14 11.25 4.95
C ILE A 15 9.58 11.89 3.63
N THR A 16 9.31 11.22 2.52
CA THR A 16 9.47 11.83 1.21
C THR A 16 8.25 12.70 0.91
N HIS A 17 8.48 14.00 0.69
CA HIS A 17 7.39 14.94 0.40
C HIS A 17 6.85 14.82 -1.03
N SER A 18 5.53 14.96 -1.18
CA SER A 18 4.82 15.09 -2.46
C SER A 18 5.45 16.11 -3.40
N ASP A 19 5.84 17.28 -2.89
CA ASP A 19 6.39 18.36 -3.71
C ASP A 19 7.68 17.98 -4.44
N ARG A 20 8.48 17.06 -3.89
CA ARG A 20 9.70 16.54 -4.54
C ARG A 20 9.36 15.66 -5.74
N ILE A 21 8.27 14.91 -5.68
CA ILE A 21 7.81 14.04 -6.77
C ILE A 21 7.40 14.90 -7.96
N VAL A 22 6.54 15.90 -7.69
CA VAL A 22 6.07 16.85 -8.72
C VAL A 22 7.22 17.69 -9.30
N GLN A 23 8.19 18.10 -8.47
CA GLN A 23 9.36 18.85 -8.94
C GLN A 23 10.27 18.06 -9.87
N ALA A 24 10.45 16.76 -9.60
CA ALA A 24 11.30 15.90 -10.43
C ALA A 24 10.77 15.77 -11.86
N GLU A 25 9.44 15.77 -12.03
CA GLU A 25 8.76 15.61 -13.31
C GLU A 25 8.01 16.88 -13.74
N ILE A 26 8.46 18.06 -13.31
CA ILE A 26 7.73 19.33 -13.44
C ILE A 26 7.23 19.65 -14.87
N SER A 27 7.92 19.14 -15.89
CA SER A 27 7.53 19.29 -17.30
C SER A 27 6.16 18.66 -17.64
N GLN A 28 5.75 17.66 -16.87
CA GLN A 28 4.49 16.91 -17.01
C GLN A 28 3.33 17.55 -16.25
N TYR A 29 3.56 18.68 -15.58
CA TYR A 29 2.60 19.33 -14.71
C TYR A 29 2.30 20.77 -15.13
N ARG A 30 1.10 21.25 -14.81
CA ARG A 30 0.68 22.65 -14.98
C ARG A 30 -0.01 23.23 -13.76
N PRO A 31 0.01 24.57 -13.61
CA PRO A 31 -0.82 25.24 -12.62
C PRO A 31 -2.29 24.82 -12.70
N TYR A 32 -2.89 24.56 -11.55
CA TYR A 32 -4.34 24.35 -11.43
C TYR A 32 -5.05 25.57 -10.84
N PHE A 33 -4.38 26.29 -9.94
CA PHE A 33 -4.95 27.43 -9.23
C PHE A 33 -4.62 28.76 -9.94
N THR A 34 -5.54 29.72 -9.81
CA THR A 34 -5.44 31.07 -10.33
C THR A 34 -5.49 32.10 -9.18
N GLU A 35 -4.99 33.30 -9.47
CA GLU A 35 -5.04 34.48 -8.60
C GLU A 35 -5.78 35.60 -9.34
N THR A 36 -6.70 36.27 -8.65
CA THR A 36 -7.42 37.45 -9.15
C THR A 36 -6.75 38.69 -8.57
N ASP A 37 -6.14 39.53 -9.41
CA ASP A 37 -5.61 40.83 -8.98
C ASP A 37 -6.80 41.74 -8.61
N THR A 38 -7.10 41.89 -7.32
CA THR A 38 -8.08 42.88 -6.83
C THR A 38 -7.43 44.14 -6.25
N ASP A 39 -6.10 44.22 -6.25
CA ASP A 39 -5.35 45.29 -5.58
C ASP A 39 -5.02 46.43 -6.55
N SER A 40 -6.06 47.13 -7.04
CA SER A 40 -5.98 48.52 -7.50
C SER A 40 -7.40 49.08 -7.71
N PRO A 41 -7.88 50.02 -6.87
CA PRO A 41 -9.17 50.67 -7.09
C PRO A 41 -9.04 51.62 -8.28
N GLY A 42 -9.28 51.09 -9.48
CA GLY A 42 -9.41 51.86 -10.71
C GLY A 42 -8.41 51.51 -11.81
N GLN A 43 -8.44 50.29 -12.36
CA GLN A 43 -8.25 50.02 -13.80
C GLN A 43 -8.39 48.53 -14.15
N SER A 44 -9.15 48.26 -15.21
CA SER A 44 -9.26 47.03 -16.02
C SER A 44 -9.73 45.72 -15.34
N SER A 45 -10.48 44.92 -16.12
CA SER A 45 -10.99 43.60 -15.77
C SER A 45 -9.94 42.70 -15.07
N PRO A 46 -10.34 41.87 -14.10
CA PRO A 46 -9.40 40.99 -13.39
C PRO A 46 -8.67 40.08 -14.37
N THR A 47 -7.35 40.25 -14.50
CA THR A 47 -6.48 39.31 -15.20
C THR A 47 -6.17 38.14 -14.28
N ASN A 48 -6.60 36.94 -14.65
CA ASN A 48 -6.30 35.73 -13.88
C ASN A 48 -4.86 35.29 -14.17
N LYS A 49 -3.99 35.30 -13.15
CA LYS A 49 -2.63 34.77 -13.25
C LYS A 49 -2.57 33.36 -12.67
N GLU A 50 -1.94 32.43 -13.40
CA GLU A 50 -1.70 31.06 -12.93
C GLU A 50 -0.58 31.00 -11.88
N LYS A 51 -0.73 30.12 -10.87
CA LYS A 51 0.19 30.04 -9.73
C LYS A 51 0.59 28.60 -9.37
N ASN A 52 1.88 28.41 -9.15
CA ASN A 52 2.43 27.18 -8.57
C ASN A 52 2.20 27.20 -7.05
N LEU A 53 1.02 26.76 -6.62
CA LEU A 53 0.65 26.80 -5.22
C LEU A 53 1.41 25.73 -4.42
N ARG A 54 2.05 26.13 -3.33
CA ARG A 54 2.67 25.24 -2.35
C ARG A 54 1.94 25.33 -1.03
N VAL A 55 1.63 24.18 -0.44
CA VAL A 55 1.00 24.09 0.89
C VAL A 55 1.67 23.02 1.72
N VAL A 56 1.43 23.07 3.03
CA VAL A 56 1.91 22.07 3.99
C VAL A 56 0.70 21.42 4.63
N LEU A 57 0.69 20.09 4.79
CA LEU A 57 -0.39 19.36 5.46
C LEU A 57 0.11 18.69 6.74
N GLU A 58 -0.61 18.92 7.84
CA GLU A 58 -0.36 18.28 9.13
C GLU A 58 -0.98 16.88 9.18
N TYR A 59 -0.14 15.84 9.35
CA TYR A 59 -0.61 14.46 9.48
C TYR A 59 -0.97 14.09 10.93
N PRO A 60 -1.82 13.07 11.15
CA PRO A 60 -2.18 12.59 12.48
C PRO A 60 -0.99 12.07 13.30
N GLY A 61 -0.03 11.43 12.63
CA GLY A 61 1.13 10.81 13.25
C GLY A 61 2.20 11.78 13.77
N LEU A 62 3.22 11.25 14.45
CA LEU A 62 4.41 12.00 14.88
C LEU A 62 5.46 12.11 13.76
N ILE A 63 4.99 12.37 12.54
CA ILE A 63 5.82 12.64 11.37
C ILE A 63 5.88 14.14 11.13
N GLU A 64 6.88 14.56 10.38
CA GLU A 64 6.92 15.94 9.89
C GLU A 64 5.70 16.22 8.98
N PRO A 65 5.16 17.45 8.98
CA PRO A 65 4.14 17.85 8.02
C PRO A 65 4.65 17.69 6.58
N GLU A 66 3.76 17.33 5.66
CA GLU A 66 4.16 17.06 4.28
C GLU A 66 4.00 18.30 3.39
N ASN A 67 5.01 18.61 2.59
CA ASN A 67 4.95 19.65 1.57
C ASN A 67 4.30 19.13 0.28
N PHE A 68 3.37 19.91 -0.26
CA PHE A 68 2.71 19.64 -1.53
C PHE A 68 2.95 20.79 -2.51
N LEU A 69 3.30 20.45 -3.75
CA LEU A 69 3.29 21.37 -4.89
C LEU A 69 2.05 21.05 -5.72
N LEU A 70 1.04 21.93 -5.64
CA LEU A 70 -0.30 21.68 -6.13
C LEU A 70 -0.44 22.05 -7.61
N LEU A 71 0.00 21.13 -8.46
CA LEU A 71 -0.13 21.19 -9.92
C LEU A 71 -1.02 20.04 -10.41
N LYS A 72 -1.59 20.17 -11.60
CA LYS A 72 -2.29 19.08 -12.29
C LYS A 72 -1.33 18.37 -13.26
N PRO A 73 -1.31 17.03 -13.31
CA PRO A 73 -0.60 16.31 -14.36
C PRO A 73 -1.33 16.49 -15.70
N VAL A 74 -0.58 16.48 -16.80
CA VAL A 74 -1.12 16.74 -18.16
C VAL A 74 -0.52 15.81 -19.20
N ILE A 75 -1.34 15.39 -20.16
CA ILE A 75 -0.89 14.59 -21.31
C ILE A 75 -0.08 15.47 -22.26
N LYS A 76 1.14 15.05 -22.60
CA LYS A 76 1.95 15.74 -23.62
C LYS A 76 1.41 15.44 -25.01
N ASN A 77 0.70 16.39 -25.62
CA ASN A 77 0.32 16.29 -27.03
C ASN A 77 1.55 16.39 -27.94
N THR A 78 1.87 15.32 -28.67
CA THR A 78 2.94 15.25 -29.68
C THR A 78 2.65 16.09 -30.93
N THR A 79 1.41 16.53 -31.11
CA THR A 79 0.99 17.42 -32.20
C THR A 79 0.98 18.86 -31.69
N GLY A 80 2.06 19.62 -31.95
CA GLY A 80 2.27 21.01 -31.48
C GLY A 80 1.27 22.06 -31.98
N ARG A 81 -0.03 21.86 -31.73
CA ARG A 81 -1.07 22.89 -31.91
C ARG A 81 -1.24 23.62 -30.58
N ASN A 82 -0.74 24.86 -30.56
CA ASN A 82 -0.55 25.70 -29.38
C ASN A 82 -1.82 26.12 -28.60
N ASN A 83 -3.00 25.50 -28.78
CA ASN A 83 -4.26 26.01 -28.23
C ASN A 83 -5.27 24.93 -27.77
N GLU A 84 -4.90 23.67 -27.60
CA GLU A 84 -5.81 22.67 -27.01
C GLU A 84 -5.65 22.63 -25.49
N GLU A 85 -6.76 22.64 -24.76
CA GLU A 85 -6.78 22.46 -23.30
C GLU A 85 -6.03 21.17 -22.97
N GLU A 86 -4.87 21.28 -22.32
CA GLU A 86 -4.08 20.11 -21.93
C GLU A 86 -4.92 19.20 -21.01
N GLU A 87 -5.26 18.01 -21.53
CA GLU A 87 -6.05 16.98 -20.85
C GLU A 87 -5.30 16.48 -19.61
N GLU A 88 -6.03 16.22 -18.53
CA GLU A 88 -5.46 15.71 -17.29
C GLU A 88 -5.02 14.25 -17.48
N ASP A 89 -3.74 13.98 -17.21
CA ASP A 89 -3.22 12.62 -17.22
C ASP A 89 -3.68 11.90 -15.94
N LYS A 90 -4.54 10.88 -16.12
CA LYS A 90 -5.13 10.13 -15.01
C LYS A 90 -4.22 9.03 -14.46
N ASP A 91 -3.17 8.67 -15.21
CA ASP A 91 -2.23 7.63 -14.84
C ASP A 91 -1.07 8.20 -14.02
N GLU A 92 -0.84 9.52 -14.11
CA GLU A 92 0.20 10.22 -13.36
C GLU A 92 -0.26 10.71 -11.98
N TYR A 93 0.70 10.87 -11.06
CA TYR A 93 0.42 11.28 -9.68
C TYR A 93 -0.19 12.69 -9.61
N ASN A 94 -1.41 12.81 -9.09
CA ASN A 94 -2.06 14.10 -8.85
C ASN A 94 -1.94 14.56 -7.36
N PRO A 95 -1.11 15.57 -7.04
CA PRO A 95 -0.89 16.04 -5.68
C PRO A 95 -2.11 16.73 -5.04
N ILE A 96 -3.00 17.31 -5.84
CA ILE A 96 -4.22 17.97 -5.36
C ILE A 96 -5.22 16.92 -4.89
N THR A 97 -5.42 15.87 -5.71
CA THR A 97 -6.30 14.75 -5.37
C THR A 97 -5.78 13.99 -4.14
N ASP A 98 -4.47 13.75 -4.06
CA ASP A 98 -3.84 13.13 -2.89
C ASP A 98 -4.06 13.94 -1.61
N LEU A 99 -3.81 15.25 -1.64
CA LEU A 99 -4.04 16.12 -0.48
C LEU A 99 -5.50 16.09 -0.03
N MET A 100 -6.44 16.22 -0.97
CA MET A 100 -7.88 16.21 -0.68
C MET A 100 -8.31 14.89 -0.03
N ARG A 101 -7.93 13.75 -0.61
CA ARG A 101 -8.22 12.42 -0.06
C ARG A 101 -7.58 12.23 1.31
N THR A 102 -6.37 12.74 1.50
CA THR A 102 -5.70 12.68 2.81
C THR A 102 -6.50 13.43 3.87
N CYS A 103 -7.00 14.63 3.58
CA CYS A 103 -7.87 15.36 4.51
C CYS A 103 -9.17 14.61 4.83
N GLU A 104 -9.78 13.96 3.83
CA GLU A 104 -10.99 13.14 3.99
C GLU A 104 -10.73 11.93 4.90
N PHE A 105 -9.67 11.15 4.63
CA PHE A 105 -9.30 10.01 5.48
C PHE A 105 -8.91 10.42 6.91
N ILE A 106 -8.26 11.56 7.09
CA ILE A 106 -7.99 12.10 8.44
C ILE A 106 -9.32 12.39 9.15
N TYR A 107 -10.24 13.07 8.47
CA TYR A 107 -11.55 13.42 9.02
C TYR A 107 -12.39 12.18 9.36
N ASP A 108 -12.43 11.18 8.48
CA ASP A 108 -13.28 10.00 8.64
C ASP A 108 -12.70 8.94 9.58
N CYS A 109 -11.37 8.78 9.60
CA CYS A 109 -10.73 7.67 10.32
C CYS A 109 -10.09 8.08 11.66
N TYR A 110 -9.67 9.33 11.82
CA TYR A 110 -8.93 9.77 13.01
C TYR A 110 -9.72 10.70 13.93
N LEU A 111 -10.89 11.20 13.49
CA LEU A 111 -11.72 12.12 14.25
C LEU A 111 -13.07 11.48 14.60
N LEU A 112 -13.48 11.65 15.85
CA LEU A 112 -14.82 11.33 16.34
C LEU A 112 -15.79 12.48 16.04
N PRO A 113 -17.12 12.26 16.14
CA PRO A 113 -18.12 13.28 15.77
C PRO A 113 -17.95 14.64 16.45
N GLU A 114 -17.46 14.69 17.70
CA GLU A 114 -17.22 15.95 18.41
C GLU A 114 -16.03 16.74 17.83
N GLU A 115 -14.98 16.05 17.39
CA GLU A 115 -13.79 16.66 16.78
C GLU A 115 -14.07 17.07 15.33
N GLN A 116 -14.85 16.27 14.61
CA GLN A 116 -15.31 16.57 13.24
C GLN A 116 -16.05 17.91 13.17
N LYS A 117 -16.85 18.27 14.19
CA LYS A 117 -17.53 19.58 14.28
C LYS A 117 -16.58 20.77 14.15
N LEU A 118 -15.33 20.64 14.60
CA LEU A 118 -14.30 21.70 14.49
C LEU A 118 -13.89 21.98 13.04
N LEU A 119 -13.97 20.97 12.17
CA LEU A 119 -13.67 21.08 10.74
C LEU A 119 -14.93 21.32 9.89
N GLY A 120 -16.12 21.11 10.44
CA GLY A 120 -17.38 21.14 9.69
C GLY A 120 -17.58 19.88 8.86
N ASN A 121 -18.17 20.00 7.68
CA ASN A 121 -18.49 18.87 6.80
C ASN A 121 -18.49 19.31 5.33
N GLN A 122 -19.05 18.50 4.44
CA GLN A 122 -19.11 18.80 3.00
C GLN A 122 -20.04 19.98 2.64
N SER A 123 -20.88 20.45 3.58
CA SER A 123 -21.81 21.57 3.38
C SER A 123 -21.33 22.88 3.99
N HIS A 124 -20.60 22.86 5.11
CA HIS A 124 -20.05 24.05 5.78
C HIS A 124 -18.70 23.79 6.44
N GLY A 125 -17.97 24.86 6.80
CA GLY A 125 -16.70 24.75 7.52
C GLY A 125 -15.47 24.51 6.64
N VAL A 126 -14.39 24.02 7.24
CA VAL A 126 -13.08 23.82 6.62
C VAL A 126 -13.16 22.78 5.50
N MET A 127 -13.84 21.65 5.72
CA MET A 127 -13.98 20.59 4.70
C MET A 127 -14.70 21.11 3.44
N ARG A 128 -15.83 21.81 3.62
CA ARG A 128 -16.52 22.52 2.52
C ARG A 128 -15.61 23.50 1.80
N ASN A 129 -14.79 24.25 2.55
CA ASN A 129 -13.91 25.28 1.99
C ASN A 129 -12.80 24.69 1.13
N LEU A 130 -12.20 23.56 1.53
CA LEU A 130 -11.23 22.82 0.70
C LEU A 130 -11.84 22.52 -0.68
N THR A 131 -13.02 21.88 -0.70
CA THR A 131 -13.73 21.56 -1.95
C THR A 131 -14.16 22.81 -2.72
N LYS A 132 -14.69 23.83 -2.03
CA LYS A 132 -15.14 25.11 -2.62
C LYS A 132 -14.00 25.80 -3.36
N TYR A 133 -12.86 25.99 -2.70
CA TYR A 133 -11.76 26.77 -3.24
C TYR A 133 -10.93 26.00 -4.25
N ARG A 134 -10.88 24.66 -4.15
CA ARG A 134 -10.40 23.80 -5.25
C ARG A 134 -11.24 24.03 -6.51
N ASN A 135 -12.56 23.87 -6.43
CA ASN A 135 -13.44 23.99 -7.60
C ASN A 135 -13.46 25.39 -8.20
N ARG A 136 -13.29 26.43 -7.36
CA ARG A 136 -13.13 27.82 -7.82
C ARG A 136 -11.71 28.16 -8.29
N ARG A 137 -10.77 27.22 -8.23
CA ARG A 137 -9.34 27.41 -8.51
C ARG A 137 -8.71 28.58 -7.73
N SER A 138 -9.23 28.91 -6.55
CA SER A 138 -8.74 30.04 -5.75
C SER A 138 -7.53 29.63 -4.93
N SER A 139 -6.35 30.13 -5.32
CA SER A 139 -5.08 29.83 -4.61
C SER A 139 -5.09 30.31 -3.15
N ALA A 140 -5.45 31.57 -2.92
CA ALA A 140 -5.51 32.16 -1.58
C ALA A 140 -6.54 31.47 -0.68
N GLY A 141 -7.76 31.24 -1.20
CA GLY A 141 -8.83 30.57 -0.45
C GLY A 141 -8.48 29.13 -0.09
N PHE A 142 -7.85 28.39 -1.02
CA PHE A 142 -7.45 27.01 -0.76
C PHE A 142 -6.32 26.93 0.27
N SER A 143 -5.31 27.80 0.16
CA SER A 143 -4.21 27.90 1.14
C SER A 143 -4.73 28.19 2.54
N GLN A 144 -5.69 29.12 2.65
CA GLN A 144 -6.32 29.46 3.91
C GLN A 144 -7.09 28.26 4.50
N ALA A 145 -7.84 27.53 3.68
CA ALA A 145 -8.55 26.33 4.13
C ALA A 145 -7.60 25.23 4.64
N VAL A 146 -6.47 24.99 3.96
CA VAL A 146 -5.44 24.05 4.44
C VAL A 146 -4.81 24.52 5.75
N ASN A 147 -4.54 25.82 5.89
CA ASN A 147 -4.03 26.38 7.14
C ASN A 147 -5.01 26.22 8.31
N ASP A 148 -6.31 26.44 8.07
CA ASP A 148 -7.33 26.26 9.10
C ASP A 148 -7.52 24.79 9.49
N PHE A 149 -7.42 23.87 8.52
CA PHE A 149 -7.35 22.43 8.80
C PHE A 149 -6.16 22.10 9.71
N ASN A 150 -4.97 22.58 9.37
CA ASN A 150 -3.75 22.34 10.13
C ASN A 150 -3.82 22.89 11.56
N LYS A 151 -4.46 24.05 11.78
CA LYS A 151 -4.64 24.61 13.13
C LYS A 151 -5.43 23.66 14.02
N VAL A 152 -6.52 23.09 13.48
CA VAL A 152 -7.33 22.10 14.21
C VAL A 152 -6.52 20.84 14.48
N MET A 153 -5.82 20.30 13.47
CA MET A 153 -4.98 19.10 13.65
C MET A 153 -3.88 19.29 14.70
N LYS A 154 -3.16 20.41 14.67
CA LYS A 154 -2.12 20.71 15.66
C LYS A 154 -2.68 20.81 17.08
N ARG A 155 -3.86 21.43 17.24
CA ARG A 155 -4.57 21.49 18.52
C ARG A 155 -4.91 20.09 19.02
N LEU A 156 -5.59 19.27 18.21
CA LEU A 156 -6.00 17.91 18.59
C LEU A 156 -4.81 16.98 18.87
N LYS A 157 -3.68 17.16 18.15
CA LYS A 157 -2.42 16.44 18.43
C LYS A 157 -1.85 16.82 19.78
N THR A 158 -1.83 18.12 20.09
CA THR A 158 -1.30 18.64 21.37
C THR A 158 -2.16 18.18 22.56
N GLU A 159 -3.47 18.13 22.38
CA GLU A 159 -4.43 17.60 23.36
C GLU A 159 -4.37 16.07 23.49
N GLY A 160 -3.60 15.37 22.65
CA GLY A 160 -3.43 13.91 22.67
C GLY A 160 -4.61 13.12 22.10
N VAL A 161 -5.65 13.80 21.61
CA VAL A 161 -6.89 13.22 21.09
C VAL A 161 -6.64 12.33 19.88
N ILE A 162 -5.90 12.83 18.89
CA ILE A 162 -5.56 12.07 17.68
C ILE A 162 -4.81 10.78 18.01
N GLY A 163 -3.86 10.88 18.94
CA GLY A 163 -3.04 9.73 19.35
C GLY A 163 -3.85 8.67 20.11
N LYS A 164 -4.93 9.06 20.77
CA LYS A 164 -5.88 8.15 21.41
C LYS A 164 -6.76 7.47 20.36
N ASN A 165 -7.43 8.24 19.50
CA ASN A 165 -8.31 7.71 18.46
C ASN A 165 -7.59 6.73 17.52
N ALA A 166 -6.34 7.05 17.16
CA ALA A 166 -5.51 6.17 16.34
C ALA A 166 -5.18 4.83 17.02
N LYS A 167 -5.05 4.79 18.36
CA LYS A 167 -4.86 3.54 19.10
C LYS A 167 -6.14 2.73 19.15
N ASP A 168 -7.28 3.38 19.35
CA ASP A 168 -8.58 2.72 19.45
C ASP A 168 -8.99 2.08 18.11
N MET A 169 -8.58 2.68 16.98
CA MET A 169 -8.74 2.10 15.63
C MET A 169 -7.99 0.76 15.43
N CYS A 170 -6.94 0.49 16.21
CA CYS A 170 -6.05 -0.68 16.12
C CYS A 170 -5.27 -0.81 14.80
N HIS A 171 -5.95 -1.05 13.68
CA HIS A 171 -5.38 -1.13 12.33
C HIS A 171 -6.21 -0.32 11.33
N PRO A 172 -5.60 0.26 10.29
CA PRO A 172 -6.34 0.98 9.24
C PRO A 172 -7.40 0.09 8.57
N SER A 173 -8.48 0.73 8.11
CA SER A 173 -9.43 0.12 7.18
C SER A 173 -8.75 -0.20 5.85
N TYR A 174 -9.40 -1.00 5.00
CA TYR A 174 -8.92 -1.28 3.65
C TYR A 174 -8.63 0.00 2.85
N ASP A 175 -9.57 0.94 2.82
CA ASP A 175 -9.43 2.16 2.02
C ASP A 175 -8.31 3.06 2.55
N LEU A 176 -8.17 3.18 3.88
CA LEU A 176 -7.08 3.94 4.49
C LEU A 176 -5.72 3.27 4.22
N ALA A 177 -5.64 1.94 4.31
CA ALA A 177 -4.42 1.20 4.01
C ALA A 177 -4.01 1.39 2.53
N CYS A 178 -4.96 1.27 1.60
CA CYS A 178 -4.73 1.53 0.18
C CYS A 178 -4.23 2.96 -0.07
N HIS A 179 -4.82 3.97 0.59
CA HIS A 179 -4.38 5.36 0.46
C HIS A 179 -2.95 5.57 0.98
N ILE A 180 -2.62 5.03 2.15
CA ILE A 180 -1.26 5.11 2.71
C ILE A 180 -0.25 4.42 1.80
N LEU A 181 -0.57 3.22 1.29
CA LEU A 181 0.32 2.46 0.42
C LEU A 181 0.48 3.11 -0.96
N PHE A 182 -0.58 3.72 -1.50
CA PHE A 182 -0.49 4.57 -2.69
C PHE A 182 0.53 5.69 -2.46
N GLN A 183 0.46 6.41 -1.33
CA GLN A 183 1.43 7.45 -1.02
C GLN A 183 2.85 6.90 -0.90
N VAL A 184 3.03 5.74 -0.24
CA VAL A 184 4.33 5.06 -0.16
C VAL A 184 4.89 4.77 -1.55
N TYR A 185 4.09 4.17 -2.43
CA TYR A 185 4.46 3.83 -3.79
C TYR A 185 4.82 5.08 -4.61
N SER A 186 3.97 6.11 -4.63
CA SER A 186 4.21 7.35 -5.37
C SER A 186 5.51 8.06 -4.94
N ARG A 187 5.88 7.92 -3.66
CA ARG A 187 7.08 8.57 -3.10
C ARG A 187 8.37 7.79 -3.35
N THR A 188 8.28 6.50 -3.64
CA THR A 188 9.45 5.61 -3.61
C THR A 188 9.72 4.85 -4.90
N VAL A 189 8.67 4.42 -5.61
CA VAL A 189 8.76 3.52 -6.76
C VAL A 189 8.30 4.19 -8.05
N ALA A 190 7.20 4.96 -8.04
CA ALA A 190 6.53 5.44 -9.26
C ALA A 190 7.47 6.03 -10.33
N ARG A 191 8.40 6.90 -9.95
CA ARG A 191 9.37 7.52 -10.89
C ARG A 191 10.34 6.54 -11.56
N GLN A 192 10.53 5.37 -10.98
CA GLN A 192 11.46 4.35 -11.46
C GLN A 192 10.74 3.03 -11.77
N SER A 193 9.42 3.07 -11.93
CA SER A 193 8.59 1.89 -12.21
C SER A 193 9.01 1.19 -13.50
N ASP A 194 9.44 1.94 -14.53
CA ASP A 194 9.96 1.39 -15.78
C ASP A 194 11.13 0.42 -15.58
N ALA A 195 11.93 0.61 -14.52
CA ALA A 195 13.04 -0.28 -14.22
C ALA A 195 12.57 -1.69 -13.81
N LEU A 196 11.31 -1.84 -13.40
CA LEU A 196 10.68 -3.13 -13.08
C LEU A 196 10.37 -3.95 -14.33
N ASN A 197 10.25 -3.32 -15.51
CA ASN A 197 9.93 -3.99 -16.78
C ASN A 197 11.14 -4.67 -17.44
N ASN A 198 12.34 -4.56 -16.84
CA ASN A 198 13.58 -5.12 -17.38
C ASN A 198 13.73 -6.62 -17.07
N TYR A 199 12.79 -7.44 -17.52
CA TYR A 199 12.85 -8.91 -17.42
C TYR A 199 12.81 -9.58 -18.78
N GLN A 200 13.41 -10.77 -18.86
CA GLN A 200 13.24 -11.62 -20.04
C GLN A 200 11.80 -12.15 -20.07
N ALA A 201 11.08 -11.91 -21.16
CA ALA A 201 9.77 -12.50 -21.38
C ALA A 201 9.86 -14.03 -21.26
N PHE A 202 8.85 -14.64 -20.63
CA PHE A 202 8.79 -16.09 -20.35
C PHE A 202 9.85 -16.64 -19.36
N SER A 203 10.45 -15.77 -18.53
CA SER A 203 11.30 -16.20 -17.41
C SER A 203 10.53 -16.20 -16.08
N ASN A 204 11.09 -16.85 -15.04
CA ASN A 204 10.55 -16.79 -13.68
C ASN A 204 10.65 -15.38 -13.05
N ASN A 205 11.34 -14.43 -13.72
CA ASN A 205 11.61 -13.09 -13.23
C ASN A 205 10.61 -12.04 -13.78
N VAL A 206 9.56 -12.48 -14.48
CA VAL A 206 8.50 -11.59 -14.97
C VAL A 206 7.79 -10.96 -13.78
N TYR A 207 7.81 -9.64 -13.72
CA TYR A 207 7.13 -8.89 -12.68
C TYR A 207 5.63 -8.80 -12.98
N GLY A 208 4.80 -9.16 -12.00
CA GLY A 208 3.36 -9.02 -12.05
C GLY A 208 2.82 -8.72 -10.66
N GLU A 209 1.98 -7.69 -10.55
CA GLU A 209 1.45 -7.24 -9.26
C GLU A 209 0.09 -7.87 -8.96
N ILE A 210 -0.07 -8.26 -7.71
CA ILE A 210 -1.37 -8.57 -7.12
C ILE A 210 -1.93 -7.27 -6.56
N ASN A 211 -3.10 -6.86 -7.06
CA ASN A 211 -3.70 -5.59 -6.69
C ASN A 211 -4.38 -5.68 -5.31
N PRO A 212 -4.59 -4.54 -4.63
CA PRO A 212 -5.08 -4.54 -3.25
C PRO A 212 -6.40 -5.25 -3.02
N ILE A 213 -7.29 -5.27 -4.01
CA ILE A 213 -8.59 -5.92 -3.92
C ILE A 213 -8.46 -7.44 -3.74
N LEU A 214 -7.49 -8.07 -4.39
CA LEU A 214 -7.24 -9.50 -4.28
C LEU A 214 -6.53 -9.83 -2.95
N VAL A 215 -5.63 -8.96 -2.50
CA VAL A 215 -5.01 -9.09 -1.16
C VAL A 215 -6.06 -9.03 -0.05
N LYS A 216 -7.09 -8.19 -0.18
CA LYS A 216 -8.22 -8.15 0.76
C LYS A 216 -8.96 -9.49 0.83
N ASP A 217 -9.15 -10.15 -0.31
CA ASP A 217 -9.77 -11.47 -0.36
C ASP A 217 -8.87 -12.52 0.30
N PHE A 218 -7.56 -12.50 0.02
CA PHE A 218 -6.57 -13.35 0.68
C PHE A 218 -6.62 -13.23 2.20
N ILE A 219 -6.64 -12.00 2.73
CA ILE A 219 -6.74 -11.76 4.18
C ILE A 219 -8.03 -12.38 4.73
N THR A 220 -9.15 -12.15 4.05
CA THR A 220 -10.47 -12.63 4.47
C THR A 220 -10.55 -14.16 4.49
N LYS A 221 -10.11 -14.83 3.42
CA LYS A 221 -10.19 -16.30 3.28
C LYS A 221 -9.19 -17.04 4.16
N THR A 222 -8.01 -16.46 4.37
CA THR A 222 -7.02 -17.09 5.25
C THR A 222 -7.31 -16.86 6.73
N GLY A 223 -7.95 -15.74 7.09
CA GLY A 223 -8.17 -15.37 8.49
C GLY A 223 -6.89 -14.91 9.20
N VAL A 224 -5.86 -14.52 8.43
CA VAL A 224 -4.62 -13.94 8.94
C VAL A 224 -4.94 -12.73 9.81
N ASN A 225 -4.33 -12.67 10.99
CA ASN A 225 -4.59 -11.66 12.00
C ASN A 225 -3.31 -11.31 12.78
N SER A 226 -3.40 -10.43 13.77
CA SER A 226 -2.25 -9.92 14.53
C SER A 226 -1.40 -10.98 15.25
N LYS A 227 -1.89 -12.22 15.40
CA LYS A 227 -1.14 -13.34 15.98
C LYS A 227 -0.51 -14.27 14.94
N SER A 228 -0.80 -14.04 13.66
CA SER A 228 -0.31 -14.84 12.55
C SER A 228 1.05 -14.36 12.06
N VAL A 229 1.77 -15.27 11.40
CA VAL A 229 2.97 -15.00 10.63
C VAL A 229 2.66 -15.20 9.14
N PHE A 230 2.79 -14.12 8.37
CA PHE A 230 2.61 -14.09 6.92
C PHE A 230 3.97 -14.02 6.22
N MET A 231 4.13 -14.76 5.13
CA MET A 231 5.32 -14.72 4.28
C MET A 231 4.94 -14.71 2.81
N ASP A 232 5.61 -13.89 2.01
CA ASP A 232 5.45 -13.80 0.55
C ASP A 232 6.76 -14.19 -0.15
N LEU A 233 6.72 -15.27 -0.95
CA LEU A 233 7.87 -15.80 -1.70
C LEU A 233 7.84 -15.26 -3.13
N GLY A 234 8.79 -14.38 -3.45
CA GLY A 234 8.77 -13.59 -4.69
C GLY A 234 7.94 -12.32 -4.50
N CYS A 235 8.20 -11.58 -3.42
CA CYS A 235 7.36 -10.45 -3.01
C CYS A 235 7.48 -9.20 -3.89
N GLY A 236 8.41 -9.17 -4.86
CA GLY A 236 8.65 -8.02 -5.72
C GLY A 236 9.03 -6.78 -4.91
N ILE A 237 8.28 -5.69 -5.11
CA ILE A 237 8.46 -4.45 -4.34
C ILE A 237 7.77 -4.47 -2.97
N GLY A 238 7.14 -5.58 -2.56
CA GLY A 238 6.59 -5.79 -1.22
C GLY A 238 5.17 -5.24 -0.99
N ASN A 239 4.42 -4.89 -2.04
CA ASN A 239 3.06 -4.32 -1.91
C ASN A 239 2.14 -5.20 -1.06
N VAL A 240 2.11 -6.52 -1.33
CA VAL A 240 1.23 -7.45 -0.60
C VAL A 240 1.64 -7.56 0.87
N VAL A 241 2.93 -7.69 1.14
CA VAL A 241 3.47 -7.75 2.51
C VAL A 241 3.08 -6.52 3.32
N LEU A 242 3.26 -5.33 2.74
CA LEU A 242 2.92 -4.07 3.42
C LEU A 242 1.41 -3.95 3.67
N GLN A 243 0.57 -4.39 2.73
CA GLN A 243 -0.88 -4.37 2.90
C GLN A 243 -1.36 -5.37 3.96
N VAL A 244 -0.86 -6.61 3.94
CA VAL A 244 -1.21 -7.61 4.94
C VAL A 244 -0.80 -7.12 6.33
N ALA A 245 0.42 -6.60 6.48
CA ALA A 245 0.88 -6.02 7.74
C ALA A 245 -0.03 -4.86 8.19
N ALA A 246 -0.35 -3.92 7.29
CA ALA A 246 -1.16 -2.76 7.61
C ALA A 246 -2.58 -3.14 8.05
N GLN A 247 -3.23 -4.08 7.37
CA GLN A 247 -4.64 -4.40 7.60
C GLN A 247 -4.88 -5.39 8.74
N THR A 248 -3.85 -6.13 9.17
CA THR A 248 -4.02 -7.23 10.13
C THR A 248 -3.18 -7.05 11.39
N GLY A 249 -2.13 -6.22 11.32
CA GLY A 249 -1.13 -6.10 12.38
C GLY A 249 -0.31 -7.38 12.58
N CYS A 250 -0.36 -8.34 11.65
CA CYS A 250 0.39 -9.57 11.73
C CYS A 250 1.87 -9.34 11.51
N GLU A 251 2.65 -10.34 11.85
CA GLU A 251 4.03 -10.40 11.42
C GLU A 251 4.10 -10.75 9.94
N ALA A 252 4.80 -9.95 9.14
CA ALA A 252 4.79 -10.08 7.68
C ALA A 252 6.20 -9.98 7.08
N TYR A 253 6.50 -10.92 6.19
CA TYR A 253 7.81 -11.06 5.56
C TYR A 253 7.69 -11.18 4.05
N GLY A 254 8.66 -10.61 3.34
CA GLY A 254 8.78 -10.73 1.89
C GLY A 254 10.20 -11.17 1.51
N ILE A 255 10.29 -12.11 0.59
CA ILE A 255 11.56 -12.60 0.03
C ILE A 255 11.58 -12.33 -1.46
N GLU A 256 12.65 -11.70 -1.93
CA GLU A 256 12.83 -11.32 -3.33
C GLU A 256 14.29 -11.54 -3.75
N ILE A 257 14.48 -12.18 -4.90
CA ILE A 257 15.81 -12.54 -5.42
C ILE A 257 16.37 -11.43 -6.33
N MET A 258 15.51 -10.66 -6.97
CA MET A 258 15.88 -9.61 -7.91
C MET A 258 16.32 -8.34 -7.16
N GLU A 259 17.51 -7.84 -7.49
CA GLU A 259 18.12 -6.70 -6.79
C GLU A 259 17.27 -5.42 -6.88
N THR A 260 16.77 -5.08 -8.07
CA THR A 260 15.99 -3.85 -8.28
C THR A 260 14.67 -3.85 -7.50
N PRO A 261 13.78 -4.87 -7.60
CA PRO A 261 12.60 -4.96 -6.77
C PRO A 261 12.92 -4.98 -5.26
N CYS A 262 13.95 -5.71 -4.82
CA CYS A 262 14.38 -5.72 -3.42
C CYS A 262 14.77 -4.32 -2.92
N LYS A 263 15.50 -3.56 -3.73
CA LYS A 263 15.87 -2.16 -3.42
C LYS A 263 14.64 -1.27 -3.29
N PHE A 264 13.64 -1.46 -4.14
CA PHE A 264 12.37 -0.73 -4.05
C PHE A 264 11.57 -1.14 -2.82
N ALA A 265 11.47 -2.43 -2.50
CA ALA A 265 10.82 -2.91 -1.28
C ALA A 265 11.42 -2.28 -0.02
N LYS A 266 12.75 -2.20 0.08
CA LYS A 266 13.45 -1.53 1.20
C LYS A 266 13.12 -0.04 1.31
N ARG A 267 12.96 0.66 0.18
CA ARG A 267 12.53 2.07 0.16
C ARG A 267 11.07 2.23 0.57
N GLN A 268 10.19 1.39 0.03
CA GLN A 268 8.76 1.38 0.38
C GLN A 268 8.59 1.15 1.88
N LEU A 269 9.28 0.14 2.43
CA LEU A 269 9.27 -0.14 3.85
C LEU A 269 9.72 1.06 4.68
N LYS A 270 10.82 1.72 4.31
CA LYS A 270 11.33 2.88 5.06
C LYS A 270 10.30 4.02 5.09
N GLU A 271 9.67 4.32 3.95
CA GLU A 271 8.63 5.33 3.84
C GLU A 271 7.36 4.91 4.60
N TYR A 272 6.94 3.65 4.48
CA TYR A 272 5.83 3.07 5.22
C TYR A 272 6.04 3.16 6.73
N ALA A 273 7.21 2.74 7.23
CA ALA A 273 7.57 2.79 8.63
C ALA A 273 7.71 4.22 9.15
N ALA A 274 7.97 5.20 8.29
CA ALA A 274 7.89 6.61 8.64
C ALA A 274 6.43 7.03 8.85
N ARG A 275 5.54 6.73 7.88
CA ARG A 275 4.12 7.07 7.92
C ARG A 275 3.32 6.32 9.00
N MET A 276 3.72 5.09 9.31
CA MET A 276 3.09 4.21 10.29
C MET A 276 3.84 4.22 11.62
N LYS A 277 3.09 4.25 12.73
CA LYS A 277 3.66 4.23 14.09
C LYS A 277 4.11 2.82 14.51
N HIS A 278 3.52 1.79 13.91
CA HIS A 278 3.74 0.38 14.20
C HIS A 278 4.19 -0.32 12.92
N GLY A 279 5.37 -0.93 12.97
CA GLY A 279 5.94 -1.65 11.83
C GLY A 279 7.44 -1.77 12.02
N ASP A 280 7.85 -2.64 12.94
CA ASP A 280 9.16 -3.30 12.82
C ASP A 280 8.91 -4.49 11.88
N PHE A 281 9.19 -4.31 10.59
CA PHE A 281 9.24 -5.42 9.63
C PHE A 281 10.39 -5.19 8.65
N LEU A 282 10.95 -6.31 8.19
CA LEU A 282 12.01 -6.48 7.20
C LEU A 282 13.43 -6.09 7.62
N ASP A 283 14.13 -7.08 8.20
CA ASP A 283 15.41 -7.54 7.63
C ASP A 283 15.56 -9.05 7.89
N VAL A 284 15.15 -9.89 6.94
CA VAL A 284 15.40 -11.34 7.03
C VAL A 284 16.72 -11.59 6.31
N ALA A 285 17.81 -11.61 7.07
CA ALA A 285 19.03 -12.26 6.62
C ALA A 285 18.70 -13.73 6.29
N ALA A 286 19.37 -14.32 5.30
CA ALA A 286 19.08 -15.68 4.81
C ALA A 286 18.99 -16.77 5.90
N ASN A 287 19.66 -16.58 7.04
CA ASN A 287 19.62 -17.50 8.18
C ASN A 287 18.27 -17.52 8.92
N ASP A 288 17.44 -16.47 8.80
CA ASP A 288 16.13 -16.38 9.44
C ASP A 288 14.96 -16.75 8.50
N LEU A 289 15.25 -17.08 7.24
CA LEU A 289 14.24 -17.51 6.27
C LEU A 289 13.63 -18.85 6.66
N TYR A 290 14.47 -19.87 6.89
CA TYR A 290 14.00 -21.22 7.19
C TYR A 290 13.27 -21.30 8.54
N SER A 291 13.77 -20.60 9.57
CA SER A 291 13.10 -20.49 10.87
C SER A 291 11.74 -19.82 10.73
N THR A 292 11.66 -18.74 9.94
CA THR A 292 10.39 -18.03 9.71
C THR A 292 9.42 -18.87 8.91
N LEU A 293 9.86 -19.55 7.85
CA LEU A 293 9.03 -20.45 7.05
C LEU A 293 8.37 -21.52 7.92
N LYS A 294 9.12 -22.16 8.83
CA LYS A 294 8.60 -23.21 9.72
C LYS A 294 7.48 -22.75 10.66
N ARG A 295 7.49 -21.47 11.04
CA ARG A 295 6.48 -20.89 11.95
C ARG A 295 5.37 -20.13 11.21
N SER A 296 5.48 -19.91 9.90
CA SER A 296 4.49 -19.22 9.07
C SER A 296 3.10 -19.87 9.16
N ASP A 297 2.08 -19.04 9.37
CA ASP A 297 0.66 -19.43 9.33
C ASP A 297 0.09 -19.30 7.92
N VAL A 298 0.55 -18.31 7.18
CA VAL A 298 0.13 -18.04 5.80
C VAL A 298 1.34 -17.78 4.92
N LEU A 299 1.39 -18.48 3.79
CA LEU A 299 2.41 -18.31 2.76
C LEU A 299 1.73 -17.86 1.47
N LEU A 300 2.25 -16.83 0.82
CA LEU A 300 1.86 -16.43 -0.53
C LEU A 300 2.98 -16.82 -1.51
N VAL A 301 2.56 -17.37 -2.65
CA VAL A 301 3.44 -17.60 -3.79
C VAL A 301 2.69 -17.19 -5.06
N ASN A 302 3.06 -16.05 -5.65
CA ASN A 302 2.57 -15.67 -6.98
C ASN A 302 3.28 -16.49 -8.07
N ASN A 303 2.88 -17.76 -8.23
CA ASN A 303 3.50 -18.69 -9.17
C ASN A 303 2.92 -18.64 -10.60
N TYR A 304 2.28 -17.53 -11.00
CA TYR A 304 1.63 -17.41 -12.30
C TYR A 304 2.61 -17.59 -13.48
N ALA A 305 3.81 -17.02 -13.38
CA ALA A 305 4.84 -17.12 -14.43
C ALA A 305 5.90 -18.22 -14.16
N PHE A 306 5.86 -18.89 -13.00
CA PHE A 306 6.91 -19.83 -12.61
C PHE A 306 6.86 -21.13 -13.43
N ASP A 307 8.04 -21.61 -13.79
CA ASP A 307 8.26 -22.89 -14.44
C ASP A 307 8.02 -24.10 -13.50
N ALA A 308 8.02 -25.30 -14.07
CA ALA A 308 7.76 -26.52 -13.33
C ALA A 308 8.85 -26.83 -12.28
N ALA A 309 10.13 -26.55 -12.59
CA ALA A 309 11.25 -26.83 -11.70
C ALA A 309 11.19 -25.95 -10.43
N THR A 310 10.86 -24.68 -10.60
CA THR A 310 10.66 -23.72 -9.50
C THR A 310 9.47 -24.12 -8.64
N ASN A 311 8.35 -24.48 -9.25
CA ASN A 311 7.18 -24.98 -8.51
C ASN A 311 7.51 -26.26 -7.74
N GLN A 312 8.28 -27.18 -8.31
CA GLN A 312 8.72 -28.40 -7.62
C GLN A 312 9.62 -28.07 -6.42
N ALA A 313 10.59 -27.16 -6.57
CA ALA A 313 11.46 -26.73 -5.48
C ALA A 313 10.67 -26.08 -4.33
N LEU A 314 9.70 -25.21 -4.66
CA LEU A 314 8.78 -24.60 -3.69
C LEU A 314 7.93 -25.66 -2.98
N ALA A 315 7.41 -26.65 -3.71
CA ALA A 315 6.64 -27.73 -3.13
C ALA A 315 7.46 -28.52 -2.09
N GLN A 316 8.76 -28.73 -2.34
CA GLN A 316 9.64 -29.37 -1.34
C GLN A 316 9.76 -28.57 -0.05
N LEU A 317 9.78 -27.23 -0.12
CA LEU A 317 9.80 -26.37 1.07
C LEU A 317 8.52 -26.52 1.91
N PHE A 318 7.40 -26.92 1.31
CA PHE A 318 6.13 -27.08 2.03
C PHE A 318 6.13 -28.25 3.00
N LEU A 319 7.05 -29.22 2.83
CA LEU A 319 7.21 -30.34 3.76
C LEU A 319 7.60 -29.88 5.18
N ASP A 320 8.32 -28.76 5.27
CA ASP A 320 8.77 -28.15 6.53
C ASP A 320 7.71 -27.26 7.20
N LEU A 321 6.58 -26.96 6.54
CA LEU A 321 5.53 -26.11 7.09
C LEU A 321 4.77 -26.83 8.20
N LYS A 322 4.38 -26.08 9.24
CA LYS A 322 3.57 -26.61 10.34
C LYS A 322 2.17 -27.01 9.87
N GLU A 323 1.52 -27.87 10.66
CA GLU A 323 0.14 -28.26 10.43
C GLU A 323 -0.79 -27.04 10.43
N GLY A 324 -1.74 -27.00 9.51
CA GLY A 324 -2.71 -25.91 9.37
C GLY A 324 -2.20 -24.68 8.63
N THR A 325 -0.92 -24.61 8.24
CA THR A 325 -0.42 -23.50 7.41
C THR A 325 -1.21 -23.43 6.10
N LYS A 326 -1.62 -22.22 5.72
CA LYS A 326 -2.33 -21.94 4.46
C LYS A 326 -1.36 -21.39 3.42
N ILE A 327 -1.39 -21.92 2.22
CA ILE A 327 -0.55 -21.53 1.09
C ILE A 327 -1.45 -20.98 -0.01
N ILE A 328 -1.28 -19.71 -0.34
CA ILE A 328 -2.00 -19.01 -1.40
C ILE A 328 -1.16 -19.09 -2.68
N SER A 329 -1.76 -19.50 -3.80
CA SER A 329 -1.10 -19.54 -5.10
C SER A 329 -2.03 -19.28 -6.29
N LEU A 330 -1.50 -18.80 -7.42
CA LEU A 330 -2.30 -18.57 -8.64
C LEU A 330 -2.34 -19.81 -9.56
N LYS A 331 -1.48 -20.80 -9.31
CA LYS A 331 -1.58 -22.16 -9.85
C LYS A 331 -1.55 -23.16 -8.70
N SER A 332 -2.43 -24.16 -8.76
CA SER A 332 -2.44 -25.23 -7.76
C SER A 332 -1.12 -26.01 -7.76
N PHE A 333 -0.56 -26.24 -6.58
CA PHE A 333 0.55 -27.16 -6.38
C PHE A 333 0.13 -28.63 -6.38
N VAL A 334 -1.17 -28.91 -6.22
CA VAL A 334 -1.72 -30.27 -6.26
C VAL A 334 -2.36 -30.52 -7.63
N PRO A 335 -1.86 -31.47 -8.43
CA PRO A 335 -2.49 -31.85 -9.68
C PRO A 335 -3.93 -32.35 -9.46
N LYS A 336 -4.85 -32.02 -10.38
CA LYS A 336 -6.28 -32.41 -10.29
C LYS A 336 -6.53 -33.91 -10.10
N HIS A 337 -5.62 -34.76 -10.59
CA HIS A 337 -5.73 -36.21 -10.52
C HIS A 337 -4.79 -36.85 -9.47
N HIS A 338 -4.21 -36.04 -8.58
CA HIS A 338 -3.36 -36.55 -7.50
C HIS A 338 -4.16 -37.47 -6.58
N LYS A 339 -3.68 -38.71 -6.44
CA LYS A 339 -4.23 -39.69 -5.50
C LYS A 339 -3.13 -40.13 -4.56
N ILE A 340 -3.44 -40.14 -3.27
CA ILE A 340 -2.54 -40.64 -2.24
C ILE A 340 -2.54 -42.18 -2.34
N ASN A 341 -1.36 -42.75 -2.50
CA ASN A 341 -1.07 -44.18 -2.54
C ASN A 341 0.38 -44.40 -2.09
N GLN A 342 0.83 -45.65 -2.02
CA GLN A 342 2.18 -46.00 -1.54
C GLN A 342 3.33 -45.28 -2.28
N ARG A 343 3.17 -44.94 -3.57
CA ARG A 343 4.20 -44.23 -4.36
C ARG A 343 4.17 -42.72 -4.16
N THR A 344 3.02 -42.16 -3.80
CA THR A 344 2.80 -40.71 -3.69
C THR A 344 2.71 -40.23 -2.25
N LEU A 345 2.68 -41.12 -1.26
CA LEU A 345 2.48 -40.81 0.17
C LEU A 345 3.47 -39.75 0.70
N ASN A 346 4.72 -39.82 0.25
CA ASN A 346 5.80 -38.92 0.69
C ASN A 346 5.93 -37.65 -0.16
N MET A 347 5.03 -37.44 -1.13
CA MET A 347 5.04 -36.26 -1.99
C MET A 347 4.40 -35.06 -1.27
N PRO A 348 4.91 -33.82 -1.44
CA PRO A 348 4.34 -32.64 -0.80
C PRO A 348 2.85 -32.43 -1.08
N GLU A 349 2.38 -32.81 -2.26
CA GLU A 349 0.99 -32.70 -2.68
C GLU A 349 0.03 -33.53 -1.81
N SER A 350 0.53 -34.62 -1.21
CA SER A 350 -0.26 -35.53 -0.39
C SER A 350 -0.65 -34.93 0.96
N ILE A 351 0.11 -33.94 1.46
CA ILE A 351 -0.21 -33.25 2.72
C ILE A 351 -1.06 -31.98 2.50
N LEU A 352 -1.50 -31.69 1.28
CA LEU A 352 -2.19 -30.43 0.97
C LEU A 352 -3.66 -30.61 0.61
N ARG A 353 -4.56 -30.06 1.42
CA ARG A 353 -5.99 -29.91 1.10
C ARG A 353 -6.21 -28.60 0.36
N VAL A 354 -6.67 -28.66 -0.88
CA VAL A 354 -6.77 -27.49 -1.76
C VAL A 354 -8.21 -27.04 -1.94
N GLU A 355 -8.43 -25.74 -1.79
CA GLU A 355 -9.65 -25.03 -2.16
C GLU A 355 -9.35 -24.09 -3.34
N GLU A 356 -10.28 -24.00 -4.29
CA GLU A 356 -10.19 -23.13 -5.47
C GLU A 356 -11.16 -21.97 -5.33
N PHE A 357 -10.69 -20.77 -5.69
CA PHE A 357 -11.43 -19.52 -5.62
C PHE A 357 -11.28 -18.75 -6.95
N GLU A 358 -12.21 -17.84 -7.19
CA GLU A 358 -12.20 -16.95 -8.35
C GLU A 358 -11.75 -15.53 -7.94
N TYR A 359 -11.05 -14.87 -8.85
CA TYR A 359 -10.84 -13.42 -8.81
C TYR A 359 -11.34 -12.81 -10.12
N TYR A 360 -11.66 -11.51 -10.08
CA TYR A 360 -12.26 -10.79 -11.20
C TYR A 360 -11.37 -9.64 -11.68
N SER A 361 -11.92 -8.77 -12.53
CA SER A 361 -11.25 -7.57 -13.05
C SER A 361 -10.58 -6.75 -11.95
N GLU A 362 -9.48 -6.07 -12.30
CA GLU A 362 -8.64 -5.25 -11.41
C GLU A 362 -7.92 -6.02 -10.28
N ALA A 363 -7.96 -7.36 -10.25
CA ALA A 363 -7.29 -8.17 -9.23
C ALA A 363 -5.77 -8.31 -9.42
N VAL A 364 -5.29 -8.19 -10.66
CA VAL A 364 -3.88 -8.37 -11.05
C VAL A 364 -3.48 -7.38 -12.13
N SER A 365 -2.19 -7.06 -12.26
CA SER A 365 -1.73 -6.00 -13.18
C SER A 365 -1.59 -6.41 -14.65
N TRP A 366 -1.53 -7.71 -14.97
CA TRP A 366 -1.21 -8.19 -16.32
C TRP A 366 -2.43 -8.59 -17.17
N THR A 367 -3.63 -8.62 -16.60
CA THR A 367 -4.87 -8.92 -17.31
C THR A 367 -6.07 -8.30 -16.63
N ASN A 368 -7.06 -7.88 -17.41
CA ASN A 368 -8.36 -7.44 -16.89
C ASN A 368 -9.39 -8.59 -16.81
N ASN A 369 -9.00 -9.79 -17.24
CA ASN A 369 -9.86 -10.97 -17.14
C ASN A 369 -9.84 -11.52 -15.72
N GLY A 370 -10.93 -12.18 -15.33
CA GLY A 370 -10.95 -13.00 -14.13
C GLY A 370 -10.05 -14.23 -14.27
N GLY A 371 -9.81 -14.89 -13.14
CA GLY A 371 -9.01 -16.10 -13.06
C GLY A 371 -9.24 -16.82 -11.74
N HIS A 372 -8.36 -17.77 -11.44
CA HIS A 372 -8.45 -18.59 -10.23
C HIS A 372 -7.22 -18.42 -9.36
N TYR A 373 -7.44 -18.56 -8.05
CA TYR A 373 -6.37 -18.76 -7.09
C TYR A 373 -6.75 -19.91 -6.15
N TYR A 374 -5.76 -20.43 -5.45
CA TYR A 374 -5.88 -21.62 -4.63
C TYR A 374 -5.41 -21.32 -3.22
N ILE A 375 -6.09 -21.91 -2.24
CA ILE A 375 -5.60 -21.98 -0.86
C ILE A 375 -5.39 -23.45 -0.53
N ALA A 376 -4.14 -23.85 -0.36
CA ALA A 376 -3.76 -25.17 0.09
C ALA A 376 -3.49 -25.13 1.61
N THR A 377 -4.20 -25.94 2.38
CA THR A 377 -3.96 -26.11 3.81
C THR A 377 -3.12 -27.35 4.07
N VAL A 378 -2.06 -27.22 4.84
CA VAL A 378 -1.25 -28.36 5.31
C VAL A 378 -2.07 -29.20 6.28
N ASP A 379 -2.39 -30.43 5.85
CA ASP A 379 -3.23 -31.42 6.52
C ASP A 379 -2.58 -32.81 6.37
N ARG A 380 -1.71 -33.16 7.32
CA ARG A 380 -1.05 -34.49 7.41
C ARG A 380 -2.00 -35.56 7.90
N GLY A 381 -3.13 -35.19 8.51
CA GLY A 381 -4.20 -36.13 8.88
C GLY A 381 -4.71 -36.94 7.68
N ARG A 382 -4.59 -36.40 6.46
CA ARG A 382 -4.88 -37.10 5.19
C ARG A 382 -4.08 -38.38 4.98
N LEU A 383 -2.90 -38.49 5.59
CA LEU A 383 -2.04 -39.66 5.44
C LEU A 383 -2.40 -40.78 6.43
N ALA A 384 -3.13 -40.49 7.50
CA ALA A 384 -3.40 -41.45 8.58
C ALA A 384 -4.04 -42.76 8.08
N PRO A 385 -5.08 -42.76 7.22
CA PRO A 385 -5.69 -43.99 6.73
C PRO A 385 -4.71 -44.90 5.98
N TYR A 386 -3.75 -44.31 5.27
CA TYR A 386 -2.76 -45.04 4.48
C TYR A 386 -1.63 -45.61 5.34
N PHE A 387 -1.24 -44.90 6.40
CA PHE A 387 -0.30 -45.43 7.38
C PHE A 387 -0.93 -46.57 8.19
N GLU A 388 -2.21 -46.47 8.55
CA GLU A 388 -2.97 -47.55 9.18
C GLU A 388 -3.10 -48.77 8.26
N GLU A 389 -3.37 -48.58 6.97
CA GLU A 389 -3.42 -49.69 6.00
C GLU A 389 -2.06 -50.39 5.83
N MET A 390 -0.95 -49.64 5.80
CA MET A 390 0.39 -50.22 5.57
C MET A 390 1.05 -50.79 6.83
N TYR A 391 0.79 -50.20 8.00
CA TYR A 391 1.52 -50.50 9.24
C TYR A 391 0.62 -50.79 10.45
N GLY A 392 -0.68 -50.59 10.33
CA GLY A 392 -1.65 -50.98 11.37
C GLY A 392 -1.72 -52.49 11.47
N ARG A 393 -1.07 -53.04 12.50
CA ARG A 393 -1.29 -54.40 12.99
C ARG A 393 -2.14 -54.37 14.23
#